data_AF-A0A3M6UPD1-F1
#
_entry.id   AF-A0A3M6UPD1-F1
#
_cell.length_a   1.000
_cell.length_b   1.000
_cell.length_c   1.000
_cell.angle_alpha   90.00
_cell.angle_beta   90.00
_cell.angle_gamma   90.00
#
_symmetry.space_group_name_H-M   'P 1'
#
loop_
_entity.id
_entity.type
_entity.pdbx_description
1 polymer ?
#
loop_
_entity_poly.entity_id
_entity_poly.type
_entity_poly.pdbx_seq_one_letter_code
_entity_poly.pdbx_strand_id
1 'polypeptide(L)'
;MEKWSELLSLVKCTILSEKRNDDMIAFLLSESSLFVSKERVILKTCGQTTLLKCIKPLLELAKNECGLTEVQDFFYSRMNYQEPKLQPAPHQTFQQEVNGAGYALGRLNGPDTWFLYTLDNILPEARNKFYKSSSSNADEVTRVTGISEFLPGALIDAALFDPCGYSANGLLDNSYFSIHVTPQEECSYASFETNVKVSCYKELISKVLKTFKPGRFLMTLFANEGAPCGFSYKTFQEGSIPGYKLDDLQLSQMK
;
A
#
# COMPACT_ATOMS: atom_id res chain seq x y z
N MET A 1 27.38 -11.30 11.80
CA MET A 1 27.74 -9.87 11.94
C MET A 1 28.26 -9.31 10.62
N GLU A 2 29.26 -9.93 9.99
CA GLU A 2 29.87 -9.48 8.72
C GLU A 2 28.88 -9.20 7.57
N LYS A 3 27.96 -10.12 7.28
CA LYS A 3 26.94 -9.96 6.23
C LYS A 3 26.00 -8.76 6.48
N TRP A 4 25.64 -8.51 7.74
CA TRP A 4 24.84 -7.34 8.11
C TRP A 4 25.64 -6.05 7.94
N SER A 5 26.92 -6.04 8.31
CA SER A 5 27.80 -4.90 8.09
C SER A 5 27.95 -4.58 6.60
N GLU A 6 28.12 -5.60 5.75
CA GLU A 6 28.19 -5.44 4.29
C GLU A 6 26.90 -4.83 3.74
N LEU A 7 25.73 -5.40 4.09
CA LEU A 7 24.43 -4.87 3.67
C LEU A 7 24.20 -3.42 4.12
N LEU A 8 24.55 -3.10 5.37
CA LEU A 8 24.35 -1.77 5.94
C LEU A 8 25.31 -0.74 5.35
N SER A 9 26.50 -1.15 4.91
CA SER A 9 27.45 -0.28 4.21
C SER A 9 26.87 0.27 2.90
N LEU A 10 26.01 -0.50 2.21
CA LEU A 10 25.33 -0.07 0.98
C LEU A 10 24.40 1.11 1.19
N VAL A 11 23.88 1.27 2.42
CA VAL A 11 22.98 2.36 2.80
C VAL A 11 23.65 3.40 3.69
N LYS A 12 24.99 3.37 3.78
CA LYS A 12 25.81 4.29 4.58
C LYS A 12 25.53 4.21 6.08
N CYS A 13 25.21 3.02 6.58
CA CYS A 13 25.02 2.77 8.00
C CYS A 13 26.14 1.87 8.54
N THR A 14 26.60 2.16 9.76
CA THR A 14 27.57 1.33 10.48
C THR A 14 26.95 0.79 11.76
N ILE A 15 27.21 -0.48 12.09
CA ILE A 15 26.77 -1.09 13.34
C ILE A 15 27.61 -0.54 14.51
N LEU A 16 26.95 0.03 15.51
CA LEU A 16 27.59 0.53 16.74
C LEU A 16 27.55 -0.50 17.86
N SER A 17 26.43 -1.21 18.01
CA SER A 17 26.28 -2.28 18.99
C SER A 17 25.14 -3.24 18.63
N GLU A 18 25.10 -4.39 19.31
CA GLU A 18 24.11 -5.45 19.12
C GLU A 18 23.53 -5.87 20.49
N LYS A 19 22.23 -6.14 20.52
CA LYS A 19 21.52 -6.80 21.63
C LYS A 19 20.66 -7.94 21.09
N ARG A 20 20.51 -9.01 21.87
CA ARG A 20 19.80 -10.23 21.47
C ARG A 20 18.91 -10.73 22.61
N ASN A 21 17.76 -11.26 22.27
CA ASN A 21 16.96 -12.17 23.10
C ASN A 21 16.59 -13.41 22.28
N ASP A 22 15.70 -14.25 22.79
CA ASP A 22 15.32 -15.52 22.15
C ASP A 22 14.60 -15.33 20.80
N ASP A 23 13.96 -14.17 20.59
CA ASP A 23 13.09 -13.92 19.43
C ASP A 23 13.68 -12.95 18.40
N MET A 24 14.63 -12.11 18.82
CA MET A 24 15.04 -10.94 18.06
C MET A 24 16.50 -10.52 18.33
N ILE A 25 17.12 -10.03 17.26
CA ILE A 25 18.39 -9.30 17.30
C ILE A 25 18.11 -7.84 16.96
N ALA A 26 18.60 -6.93 17.79
CA ALA A 26 18.54 -5.50 17.58
C ALA A 26 19.95 -4.94 17.39
N PHE A 27 20.17 -4.23 16.28
CA PHE A 27 21.41 -3.52 15.99
C PHE A 27 21.17 -2.02 16.13
N LEU A 28 21.98 -1.38 16.98
CA LEU A 28 22.10 0.07 17.01
C LEU A 28 23.06 0.49 15.91
N LEU A 29 22.61 1.38 15.03
CA LEU A 29 23.39 1.86 13.90
C LEU A 29 23.74 3.35 14.07
N SER A 30 24.70 3.85 13.29
CA SER A 30 24.98 5.28 13.17
C SER A 30 23.72 6.01 12.68
N GLU A 31 23.00 6.66 13.59
CA GLU A 31 21.73 7.38 13.36
C GLU A 31 20.56 6.49 12.89
N SER A 32 20.56 5.19 13.19
CA SER A 32 19.57 4.27 12.62
C SER A 32 19.35 3.05 13.52
N SER A 33 18.39 2.19 13.18
CA SER A 33 18.16 0.94 13.89
C SER A 33 17.74 -0.17 12.94
N LEU A 34 18.23 -1.38 13.19
CA LEU A 34 17.85 -2.60 12.49
C LEU A 34 17.36 -3.64 13.50
N PHE A 35 16.20 -4.22 13.25
CA PHE A 35 15.64 -5.32 14.03
C PHE A 35 15.46 -6.53 13.12
N VAL A 36 15.92 -7.68 13.56
CA VAL A 36 15.86 -8.95 12.83
C VAL A 36 15.23 -9.99 13.72
N SER A 37 14.14 -10.59 13.25
CA SER A 37 13.46 -11.73 13.86
C SER A 37 13.33 -12.85 12.83
N LYS A 38 12.77 -14.01 13.22
CA LYS A 38 12.74 -15.22 12.39
C LYS A 38 12.35 -14.99 10.92
N GLU A 39 11.29 -14.22 10.68
CA GLU A 39 10.72 -13.97 9.34
C GLU A 39 10.44 -12.48 9.08
N ARG A 40 10.99 -11.58 9.91
CA ARG A 40 10.73 -10.14 9.80
C ARG A 40 11.98 -9.32 10.04
N VAL A 41 12.21 -8.36 9.15
CA VAL A 41 13.28 -7.35 9.23
C VAL A 41 12.66 -5.95 9.26
N ILE A 42 13.11 -5.11 10.18
CA ILE A 42 12.74 -3.69 10.26
C ILE A 42 14.03 -2.89 10.19
N LEU A 43 14.23 -2.11 9.12
CA LEU A 43 15.35 -1.19 8.98
C LEU A 43 14.82 0.24 8.92
N LYS A 44 15.20 1.06 9.90
CA LYS A 44 14.85 2.46 9.98
C LYS A 44 16.11 3.30 9.91
N THR A 45 16.19 4.16 8.90
CA THR A 45 17.31 5.07 8.72
C THR A 45 16.89 6.54 8.69
N CYS A 46 17.85 7.45 8.89
CA CYS A 46 17.65 8.89 8.69
C CYS A 46 18.80 9.50 7.88
N GLY A 47 18.88 10.83 7.86
CA GLY A 47 19.91 11.56 7.11
C GLY A 47 19.76 11.38 5.59
N GLN A 48 20.88 11.16 4.90
CA GLN A 48 20.98 10.98 3.44
C GLN A 48 21.29 9.52 3.07
N THR A 49 20.78 8.58 3.86
CA THR A 49 20.94 7.14 3.62
C THR A 49 20.08 6.71 2.42
N THR A 50 20.57 5.78 1.61
CA THR A 50 19.87 5.31 0.40
C THR A 50 19.12 4.01 0.66
N LEU A 51 18.18 4.03 1.62
CA LEU A 51 17.52 2.85 2.18
C LEU A 51 17.04 1.86 1.10
N LEU A 52 16.38 2.33 0.04
CA LEU A 52 15.79 1.44 -0.98
C LEU A 52 16.83 0.59 -1.72
N LYS A 53 18.11 1.00 -1.72
CA LYS A 53 19.19 0.24 -2.38
C LYS A 53 19.53 -1.07 -1.68
N CYS A 54 19.19 -1.25 -0.40
CA CYS A 54 19.44 -2.53 0.28
C CYS A 54 18.35 -3.57 0.08
N ILE A 55 17.21 -3.25 -0.53
CA ILE A 55 16.09 -4.21 -0.66
C ILE A 55 16.53 -5.46 -1.40
N LYS A 56 17.09 -5.33 -2.61
CA LYS A 56 17.51 -6.49 -3.40
C LYS A 56 18.60 -7.31 -2.68
N PRO A 57 19.70 -6.72 -2.17
CA PRO A 57 20.67 -7.43 -1.35
C PRO A 57 20.06 -8.11 -0.11
N LEU A 58 19.08 -7.49 0.54
CA LEU A 58 18.38 -8.06 1.70
C LEU A 58 17.58 -9.32 1.31
N LEU A 59 16.88 -9.28 0.19
CA LEU A 59 16.12 -10.43 -0.31
C LEU A 59 17.05 -11.57 -0.74
N GLU A 60 18.17 -11.26 -1.38
CA GLU A 60 19.21 -12.25 -1.72
C GLU A 60 19.81 -12.89 -0.47
N LEU A 61 20.07 -12.09 0.57
CA LEU A 61 20.54 -12.58 1.87
C LEU A 61 19.50 -13.49 2.53
N ALA A 62 18.23 -13.08 2.58
CA ALA A 62 17.15 -13.88 3.16
C ALA A 62 16.96 -15.21 2.42
N LYS A 63 17.06 -15.21 1.10
CA LYS A 63 17.00 -16.42 0.27
C LYS A 63 18.18 -17.36 0.56
N ASN A 64 19.40 -16.84 0.57
CA ASN A 64 20.60 -17.66 0.67
C ASN A 64 20.82 -18.20 2.09
N GLU A 65 20.50 -17.42 3.12
CA GLU A 65 20.73 -17.80 4.51
C GLU A 65 19.55 -18.55 5.14
N CYS A 66 18.32 -18.21 4.74
CA CYS A 66 17.11 -18.71 5.40
C CYS A 66 16.19 -19.49 4.46
N GLY A 67 16.49 -19.57 3.15
CA GLY A 67 15.61 -20.22 2.17
C GLY A 67 14.30 -19.46 1.90
N LEU A 68 14.19 -18.20 2.34
CA LEU A 68 12.99 -17.40 2.16
C LEU A 68 12.95 -16.83 0.73
N THR A 69 12.02 -17.31 -0.10
CA THR A 69 11.92 -16.95 -1.52
C THR A 69 10.76 -16.00 -1.83
N GLU A 70 9.83 -15.81 -0.91
CA GLU A 70 8.63 -15.00 -1.08
C GLU A 70 8.53 -13.93 0.01
N VAL A 71 8.06 -12.75 -0.38
CA VAL A 71 7.80 -11.64 0.55
C VAL A 71 6.30 -11.64 0.85
N GLN A 72 5.96 -11.98 2.09
CA GLN A 72 4.58 -11.90 2.56
C GLN A 72 4.13 -10.44 2.71
N ASP A 73 4.94 -9.65 3.41
CA ASP A 73 4.63 -8.26 3.75
C ASP A 73 5.79 -7.33 3.43
N PHE A 74 5.49 -6.21 2.76
CA PHE A 74 6.46 -5.15 2.50
C PHE A 74 5.85 -3.80 2.78
N PHE A 75 6.50 -3.03 3.65
CA PHE A 75 6.12 -1.67 3.98
C PHE A 75 7.33 -0.77 3.85
N TYR A 76 7.21 0.27 3.02
CA TYR A 76 8.15 1.37 2.97
C TYR A 76 7.40 2.65 3.33
N SER A 77 7.89 3.41 4.31
CA SER A 77 7.23 4.65 4.70
C SER A 77 8.22 5.68 5.18
N ARG A 78 7.89 6.95 4.99
CA ARG A 78 8.64 8.08 5.57
C ARG A 78 7.77 9.31 5.69
N MET A 79 8.12 10.21 6.60
CA MET A 79 7.64 11.58 6.54
C MET A 79 8.24 12.34 5.37
N ASN A 80 7.61 13.47 5.02
CA ASN A 80 8.21 14.43 4.11
C ASN A 80 9.56 14.90 4.65
N TYR A 81 10.55 15.03 3.76
CA TYR A 81 11.85 15.55 4.14
C TYR A 81 11.74 17.06 4.34
N GLN A 82 12.48 17.58 5.32
CA GLN A 82 12.62 19.04 5.49
C GLN A 82 13.29 19.67 4.25
N GLU A 83 14.29 18.98 3.68
CA GLU A 83 15.00 19.40 2.48
C GLU A 83 15.12 18.23 1.47
N PRO A 84 14.05 17.94 0.69
CA PRO A 84 14.03 16.80 -0.23
C PRO A 84 15.14 16.84 -1.29
N LYS A 85 15.57 18.05 -1.69
CA LYS A 85 16.63 18.24 -2.69
C LYS A 85 18.01 17.78 -2.22
N LEU A 86 18.23 17.67 -0.91
CA LEU A 86 19.48 17.17 -0.34
C LEU A 86 19.53 15.63 -0.31
N GLN A 87 18.42 14.95 -0.57
CA GLN A 87 18.41 13.50 -0.60
C GLN A 87 19.06 12.96 -1.87
N PRO A 88 19.81 11.85 -1.79
CA PRO A 88 20.33 11.15 -2.95
C PRO A 88 19.25 10.35 -3.67
N ALA A 89 19.44 10.06 -4.96
CA ALA A 89 18.47 9.28 -5.72
C ALA A 89 18.37 7.83 -5.18
N PRO A 90 17.16 7.25 -5.11
CA PRO A 90 15.88 7.76 -5.61
C PRO A 90 15.04 8.59 -4.60
N HIS A 91 15.63 9.07 -3.51
CA HIS A 91 14.89 9.58 -2.34
C HIS A 91 14.50 11.06 -2.38
N GLN A 92 14.60 11.73 -3.54
CA GLN A 92 14.22 13.15 -3.62
C GLN A 92 12.72 13.35 -3.62
N THR A 93 11.97 12.42 -4.22
CA THR A 93 10.51 12.49 -4.28
C THR A 93 9.92 11.12 -4.05
N PHE A 94 8.71 11.07 -3.50
CA PHE A 94 8.04 9.79 -3.28
C PHE A 94 7.75 9.04 -4.59
N GLN A 95 7.51 9.79 -5.67
CA GLN A 95 7.31 9.21 -7.00
C GLN A 95 8.56 8.52 -7.57
N GLN A 96 9.77 8.91 -7.14
CA GLN A 96 10.99 8.21 -7.52
C GLN A 96 11.24 6.97 -6.66
N GLU A 97 10.72 6.96 -5.43
CA GLU A 97 10.90 5.89 -4.46
C GLU A 97 10.01 4.67 -4.73
N VAL A 98 8.87 4.88 -5.41
CA VAL A 98 7.85 3.84 -5.60
C VAL A 98 7.50 3.65 -7.06
N ASN A 99 7.36 2.38 -7.46
CA ASN A 99 6.77 1.99 -8.73
C ASN A 99 5.44 1.28 -8.43
N GLY A 100 4.39 2.04 -8.11
CA GLY A 100 3.07 1.49 -7.80
C GLY A 100 2.28 2.32 -6.80
N ALA A 101 1.65 1.63 -5.85
CA ALA A 101 0.72 2.17 -4.87
C ALA A 101 1.37 3.01 -3.75
N GLY A 102 1.51 4.30 -3.99
CA GLY A 102 1.92 5.26 -2.97
C GLY A 102 0.73 5.92 -2.29
N TYR A 103 0.70 5.93 -0.96
CA TYR A 103 -0.23 6.70 -0.14
C TYR A 103 0.48 7.93 0.43
N ALA A 104 -0.24 9.05 0.48
CA ALA A 104 0.19 10.25 1.19
C ALA A 104 -0.90 10.62 2.20
N LEU A 105 -0.56 10.59 3.48
CA LEU A 105 -1.45 10.89 4.60
C LEU A 105 -1.06 12.25 5.19
N GLY A 106 -2.04 13.10 5.49
CA GLY A 106 -1.81 14.46 5.99
C GLY A 106 -1.95 15.54 4.92
N ARG A 107 -1.44 16.75 5.19
CA ARG A 107 -1.53 17.88 4.25
C ARG A 107 -0.48 17.73 3.16
N LEU A 108 -0.87 17.40 1.93
CA LEU A 108 0.05 17.14 0.79
C LEU A 108 1.11 18.24 0.53
N ASN A 109 0.86 19.48 0.94
CA ASN A 109 1.78 20.62 0.83
C ASN A 109 2.29 21.13 2.20
N GLY A 110 2.10 20.35 3.25
CA GLY A 110 2.49 20.66 4.63
C GLY A 110 3.70 19.86 5.09
N PRO A 111 4.37 20.31 6.17
CA PRO A 111 5.54 19.63 6.73
C PRO A 111 5.21 18.22 7.25
N ASP A 112 3.93 17.94 7.54
CA ASP A 112 3.46 16.72 8.19
C ASP A 112 2.79 15.73 7.22
N THR A 113 3.29 15.61 5.98
CA THR A 113 2.86 14.54 5.07
C THR A 113 3.61 13.25 5.39
N TRP A 114 2.88 12.16 5.57
CA TRP A 114 3.42 10.81 5.70
C TRP A 114 3.22 10.02 4.41
N PHE A 115 4.30 9.54 3.82
CA PHE A 115 4.26 8.69 2.64
C PHE A 115 4.36 7.22 3.04
N LEU A 116 3.53 6.37 2.44
CA LEU A 116 3.49 4.93 2.69
C LEU A 116 3.37 4.19 1.36
N TYR A 117 4.14 3.13 1.21
CA TYR A 117 4.09 2.17 0.12
C TYR A 117 3.96 0.78 0.71
N THR A 118 3.05 -0.01 0.14
CA THR A 118 2.83 -1.41 0.52
C THR A 118 2.54 -2.25 -0.74
N LEU A 119 2.85 -3.54 -0.69
CA LEU A 119 2.48 -4.50 -1.74
C LEU A 119 1.07 -5.04 -1.45
N ASP A 120 0.03 -4.66 -2.19
CA ASP A 120 -1.31 -5.23 -1.93
C ASP A 120 -1.60 -6.42 -2.82
N ASN A 121 -1.41 -7.62 -2.28
CA ASN A 121 -1.67 -8.84 -3.04
C ASN A 121 -3.16 -9.00 -3.34
N ILE A 122 -3.57 -8.68 -4.57
CA ILE A 122 -4.85 -9.09 -5.15
C ILE A 122 -4.78 -10.61 -5.33
N LEU A 123 -5.77 -11.34 -4.81
CA LEU A 123 -5.76 -12.79 -4.94
C LEU A 123 -5.76 -13.24 -6.42
N PRO A 124 -5.10 -14.38 -6.74
CA PRO A 124 -4.88 -14.80 -8.13
C PRO A 124 -6.14 -14.88 -9.01
N GLU A 125 -7.27 -15.31 -8.44
CA GLU A 125 -8.53 -15.37 -9.17
C GLU A 125 -9.07 -14.00 -9.60
N ALA A 126 -8.82 -12.97 -8.78
CA ALA A 126 -9.31 -11.62 -9.04
C ALA A 126 -8.39 -10.89 -10.03
N ARG A 127 -7.06 -10.99 -9.87
CA ARG A 127 -6.10 -10.32 -10.77
C ARG A 127 -6.21 -10.77 -12.22
N ASN A 128 -6.47 -12.07 -12.45
CA ASN A 128 -6.51 -12.65 -13.80
C ASN A 128 -7.57 -11.99 -14.70
N LYS A 129 -8.64 -11.45 -14.12
CA LYS A 129 -9.71 -10.76 -14.87
C LYS A 129 -9.27 -9.47 -15.55
N PHE A 130 -8.15 -8.89 -15.10
CA PHE A 130 -7.59 -7.63 -15.60
C PHE A 130 -6.46 -7.81 -16.61
N TYR A 131 -6.32 -9.02 -17.17
CA TYR A 131 -5.46 -9.33 -18.31
C TYR A 131 -6.28 -9.38 -19.60
N LYS A 132 -5.70 -8.94 -20.73
CA LYS A 132 -6.33 -9.07 -22.05
C LYS A 132 -6.52 -10.52 -22.51
N SER A 133 -5.78 -11.46 -21.92
CA SER A 133 -5.99 -12.89 -22.15
C SER A 133 -7.32 -13.40 -21.58
N SER A 134 -7.91 -12.69 -20.61
CA SER A 134 -9.15 -13.10 -19.92
C SER A 134 -10.39 -12.31 -20.36
N SER A 135 -10.21 -11.09 -20.87
CA SER A 135 -11.30 -10.20 -21.28
C SER A 135 -10.93 -9.46 -22.56
N SER A 136 -11.89 -9.30 -23.47
CA SER A 136 -11.66 -8.72 -24.79
C SER A 136 -11.51 -7.19 -24.79
N ASN A 137 -12.19 -6.50 -23.86
CA ASN A 137 -12.18 -5.04 -23.77
C ASN A 137 -12.51 -4.56 -22.34
N ALA A 138 -12.38 -3.25 -22.11
CA ALA A 138 -12.59 -2.63 -20.81
C ALA A 138 -14.03 -2.81 -20.28
N ASP A 139 -15.05 -2.64 -21.13
CA ASP A 139 -16.47 -2.79 -20.74
C ASP A 139 -16.78 -4.20 -20.24
N GLU A 140 -16.20 -5.20 -20.90
CA GLU A 140 -16.31 -6.59 -20.45
C GLU A 140 -15.70 -6.77 -19.06
N VAL A 141 -14.48 -6.24 -18.84
CA VAL A 141 -13.84 -6.26 -17.51
C VAL A 141 -14.75 -5.59 -16.48
N THR A 142 -15.27 -4.40 -16.76
CA THR A 142 -16.17 -3.65 -15.86
C THR A 142 -17.37 -4.49 -15.43
N ARG A 143 -17.98 -5.22 -16.38
CA ARG A 143 -19.16 -6.05 -16.14
C ARG A 143 -18.83 -7.34 -15.37
N VAL A 144 -17.82 -8.11 -15.77
CA VAL A 144 -17.52 -9.43 -15.18
C VAL A 144 -16.84 -9.35 -13.81
N THR A 145 -16.22 -8.21 -13.52
CA THR A 145 -15.65 -7.92 -12.19
C THR A 145 -16.71 -7.41 -11.22
N GLY A 146 -17.84 -6.91 -11.70
CA GLY A 146 -18.89 -6.29 -10.89
C GLY A 146 -18.66 -4.81 -10.59
N ILE A 147 -17.67 -4.18 -11.23
CA ILE A 147 -17.40 -2.73 -11.09
C ILE A 147 -18.61 -1.90 -11.54
N SER A 148 -19.39 -2.37 -12.52
CA SER A 148 -20.64 -1.73 -12.94
C SER A 148 -21.65 -1.52 -11.80
N GLU A 149 -21.58 -2.37 -10.76
CA GLU A 149 -22.52 -2.38 -9.65
C GLU A 149 -22.03 -1.59 -8.42
N PHE A 150 -20.83 -0.99 -8.49
CA PHE A 150 -20.29 -0.19 -7.39
C PHE A 150 -21.21 0.98 -7.07
N LEU A 151 -21.51 1.79 -8.08
CA LEU A 151 -22.51 2.85 -8.04
C LEU A 151 -23.50 2.63 -9.20
N PRO A 152 -24.64 1.96 -8.96
CA PRO A 152 -25.62 1.69 -10.01
C PRO A 152 -26.08 2.99 -10.70
N GLY A 153 -26.04 3.00 -12.04
CA GLY A 153 -26.39 4.15 -12.86
C GLY A 153 -25.23 5.13 -13.12
N ALA A 154 -24.03 4.88 -12.59
CA ALA A 154 -22.87 5.68 -12.93
C ALA A 154 -22.47 5.55 -14.41
N LEU A 155 -22.07 6.67 -15.01
CA LEU A 155 -21.44 6.70 -16.32
C LEU A 155 -19.97 6.31 -16.15
N ILE A 156 -19.57 5.17 -16.72
CA ILE A 156 -18.23 4.61 -16.57
C ILE A 156 -17.45 4.79 -17.87
N ASP A 157 -16.26 5.38 -17.77
CA ASP A 157 -15.24 5.42 -18.82
C ASP A 157 -14.05 4.56 -18.35
N ALA A 158 -13.68 3.54 -19.13
CA ALA A 158 -12.74 2.51 -18.72
C ALA A 158 -11.72 2.16 -19.82
N ALA A 159 -10.53 1.78 -19.38
CA ALA A 159 -9.43 1.35 -20.24
C ALA A 159 -8.81 0.04 -19.74
N LEU A 160 -8.52 -0.87 -20.67
CA LEU A 160 -7.79 -2.12 -20.44
C LEU A 160 -6.44 -2.05 -21.17
N PHE A 161 -5.35 -2.20 -20.43
CA PHE A 161 -3.98 -2.00 -20.91
C PHE A 161 -3.35 -3.30 -21.44
N ASP A 162 -2.28 -3.14 -22.23
CA ASP A 162 -1.53 -4.26 -22.81
C ASP A 162 -0.25 -4.55 -22.01
N PRO A 163 0.04 -5.82 -21.67
CA PRO A 163 -0.83 -7.00 -21.81
C PRO A 163 -1.91 -7.09 -20.72
N CYS A 164 -1.80 -6.27 -19.67
CA CYS A 164 -2.70 -6.27 -18.52
C CYS A 164 -2.73 -4.90 -17.84
N GLY A 165 -3.70 -4.72 -16.93
CA GLY A 165 -3.93 -3.49 -16.20
C GLY A 165 -5.27 -2.88 -16.57
N TYR A 166 -5.91 -2.22 -15.63
CA TYR A 166 -7.22 -1.61 -15.83
C TYR A 166 -7.31 -0.26 -15.14
N SER A 167 -8.03 0.68 -15.74
CA SER A 167 -8.39 1.93 -15.08
C SER A 167 -9.82 2.31 -15.45
N ALA A 168 -10.54 2.90 -14.51
CA ALA A 168 -11.89 3.41 -14.79
C ALA A 168 -12.22 4.62 -13.93
N ASN A 169 -12.92 5.57 -14.55
CA ASN A 169 -13.60 6.65 -13.88
C ASN A 169 -15.10 6.44 -13.99
N GLY A 170 -15.83 6.64 -12.90
CA GLY A 170 -17.29 6.62 -12.87
C GLY A 170 -17.84 7.95 -12.38
N LEU A 171 -18.91 8.43 -13.00
CA LEU A 171 -19.63 9.65 -12.59
C LEU A 171 -21.09 9.34 -12.28
N LEU A 172 -21.57 9.79 -11.12
CA LEU A 172 -22.97 9.70 -10.71
C LEU A 172 -23.38 10.98 -9.99
N ASP A 173 -24.22 11.80 -10.64
CA ASP A 173 -24.60 13.13 -10.18
C ASP A 173 -23.36 13.99 -9.83
N ASN A 174 -23.25 14.44 -8.58
CA ASN A 174 -22.11 15.19 -8.04
C ASN A 174 -21.03 14.28 -7.42
N SER A 175 -21.11 12.97 -7.65
CA SER A 175 -20.18 11.98 -7.12
C SER A 175 -19.34 11.36 -8.23
N TYR A 176 -18.15 10.89 -7.87
CA TYR A 176 -17.28 10.13 -8.76
C TYR A 176 -16.76 8.89 -8.06
N PHE A 177 -16.24 7.95 -8.85
CA PHE A 177 -15.23 7.01 -8.39
C PHE A 177 -14.08 6.90 -9.40
N SER A 178 -12.91 6.49 -8.90
CA SER A 178 -11.75 6.16 -9.73
C SER A 178 -11.15 4.83 -9.28
N ILE A 179 -10.72 4.03 -10.25
CA ILE A 179 -10.12 2.71 -10.07
C ILE A 179 -8.85 2.62 -10.89
N HIS A 180 -7.78 2.10 -10.30
CA HIS A 180 -6.56 1.71 -11.01
C HIS A 180 -6.12 0.32 -10.54
N VAL A 181 -5.83 -0.58 -11.48
CA VAL A 181 -5.45 -1.98 -11.20
C VAL A 181 -4.15 -2.32 -11.91
N THR A 182 -3.19 -2.81 -11.13
CA THR A 182 -1.93 -3.44 -11.56
C THR A 182 -2.01 -4.92 -11.19
N PRO A 183 -2.29 -5.85 -12.12
CA PRO A 183 -2.60 -7.25 -11.77
C PRO A 183 -1.38 -8.19 -11.73
N GLN A 184 -0.17 -7.70 -12.01
CA GLN A 184 1.09 -8.48 -12.03
C GLN A 184 1.34 -9.19 -10.70
N GLU A 185 1.86 -10.42 -10.72
CA GLU A 185 2.08 -11.24 -9.51
C GLU A 185 2.98 -10.59 -8.48
N GLU A 186 4.06 -10.02 -8.98
CA GLU A 186 5.18 -9.57 -8.18
C GLU A 186 4.86 -8.26 -7.45
N CYS A 187 3.82 -7.55 -7.90
CA CYS A 187 3.46 -6.22 -7.42
C CYS A 187 1.97 -5.91 -7.64
N SER A 188 1.08 -6.88 -7.43
CA SER A 188 -0.34 -6.64 -7.68
C SER A 188 -0.85 -5.50 -6.79
N TYR A 189 -1.81 -4.73 -7.29
CA TYR A 189 -2.38 -3.59 -6.59
C TYR A 189 -3.71 -3.16 -7.22
N ALA A 190 -4.66 -2.72 -6.38
CA ALA A 190 -5.85 -2.02 -6.82
C ALA A 190 -6.16 -0.84 -5.89
N SER A 191 -6.49 0.31 -6.47
CA SER A 191 -7.09 1.43 -5.76
C SER A 191 -8.57 1.57 -6.09
N PHE A 192 -9.34 2.02 -5.12
CA PHE A 192 -10.70 2.51 -5.30
C PHE A 192 -10.87 3.78 -4.48
N GLU A 193 -11.27 4.87 -5.14
CA GLU A 193 -11.52 6.17 -4.51
C GLU A 193 -12.92 6.66 -4.92
N THR A 194 -13.64 7.29 -4.00
CA THR A 194 -14.94 7.90 -4.30
C THR A 194 -15.27 9.00 -3.28
N ASN A 195 -16.10 9.95 -3.69
CA ASN A 195 -16.71 10.95 -2.80
C ASN A 195 -18.23 10.74 -2.61
N VAL A 196 -18.77 9.56 -2.99
CA VAL A 196 -20.20 9.26 -2.87
C VAL A 196 -20.68 9.43 -1.44
N LYS A 197 -21.82 10.11 -1.25
CA LYS A 197 -22.36 10.38 0.08
C LYS A 197 -23.41 9.34 0.45
N VAL A 198 -23.04 8.37 1.28
CA VAL A 198 -23.95 7.34 1.80
C VAL A 198 -23.99 7.35 3.32
N SER A 199 -25.09 6.87 3.91
CA SER A 199 -25.23 6.74 5.37
C SER A 199 -24.39 5.60 5.94
N CYS A 200 -24.06 4.59 5.13
CA CYS A 200 -23.21 3.47 5.52
C CYS A 200 -22.44 2.93 4.30
N TYR A 201 -21.12 2.82 4.42
CA TYR A 201 -20.25 2.33 3.33
C TYR A 201 -20.13 0.80 3.27
N LYS A 202 -20.74 0.06 4.20
CA LYS A 202 -20.56 -1.40 4.33
C LYS A 202 -20.84 -2.17 3.03
N GLU A 203 -21.90 -1.79 2.32
CA GLU A 203 -22.27 -2.44 1.05
C GLU A 203 -21.23 -2.16 -0.04
N LEU A 204 -20.83 -0.90 -0.20
CA LEU A 204 -19.83 -0.50 -1.19
C LEU A 204 -18.48 -1.16 -0.91
N ILE A 205 -18.02 -1.13 0.34
CA ILE A 205 -16.80 -1.82 0.78
C ILE A 205 -16.88 -3.31 0.47
N SER A 206 -18.03 -3.95 0.74
CA SER A 206 -18.21 -5.36 0.43
C SER A 206 -18.11 -5.65 -1.08
N LYS A 207 -18.69 -4.79 -1.94
CA LYS A 207 -18.58 -4.92 -3.40
C LYS A 207 -17.13 -4.78 -3.88
N VAL A 208 -16.42 -3.77 -3.39
CA VAL A 208 -15.01 -3.51 -3.70
C VAL A 208 -14.13 -4.70 -3.29
N LEU A 209 -14.28 -5.18 -2.05
CA LEU A 209 -13.52 -6.33 -1.54
C LEU A 209 -13.86 -7.64 -2.25
N LYS A 210 -15.12 -7.86 -2.64
CA LYS A 210 -15.50 -9.04 -3.45
C LYS A 210 -14.89 -9.00 -4.86
N THR A 211 -14.68 -7.81 -5.40
CA THR A 211 -14.14 -7.59 -6.74
C THR A 211 -12.64 -7.84 -6.79
N PHE A 212 -11.89 -7.16 -5.91
CA PHE A 212 -10.43 -7.25 -5.90
C PHE A 212 -9.91 -8.40 -5.04
N LYS A 213 -10.70 -8.91 -4.10
CA LYS A 213 -10.31 -9.96 -3.15
C LYS A 213 -8.87 -9.79 -2.64
N PRO A 214 -8.50 -8.62 -2.07
CA PRO A 214 -7.13 -8.42 -1.64
C PRO A 214 -6.79 -9.31 -0.43
N GLY A 215 -5.54 -9.71 -0.25
CA GLY A 215 -5.07 -10.39 0.97
C GLY A 215 -4.98 -9.45 2.17
N ARG A 216 -4.69 -8.17 1.91
CA ARG A 216 -4.66 -7.05 2.86
C ARG A 216 -5.11 -5.77 2.17
N PHE A 217 -5.65 -4.82 2.90
CA PHE A 217 -5.97 -3.51 2.34
C PHE A 217 -5.90 -2.42 3.41
N LEU A 218 -5.62 -1.19 2.97
CA LEU A 218 -5.76 0.03 3.75
C LEU A 218 -7.00 0.79 3.29
N MET A 219 -7.71 1.43 4.23
CA MET A 219 -8.86 2.26 3.91
C MET A 219 -8.80 3.56 4.68
N THR A 220 -9.10 4.65 3.99
CA THR A 220 -9.20 6.00 4.58
C THR A 220 -10.59 6.56 4.32
N LEU A 221 -11.24 7.08 5.36
CA LEU A 221 -12.52 7.78 5.24
C LEU A 221 -12.40 9.19 5.81
N PHE A 222 -12.78 10.18 5.01
CA PHE A 222 -12.92 11.57 5.45
C PHE A 222 -14.40 11.92 5.49
N ALA A 223 -14.85 12.46 6.62
CA ALA A 223 -16.23 12.89 6.81
C ALA A 223 -16.25 14.27 7.49
N ASN A 224 -16.90 15.23 6.86
CA ASN A 224 -17.12 16.57 7.41
C ASN A 224 -18.37 16.58 8.30
N GLU A 225 -18.50 17.63 9.11
CA GLU A 225 -19.74 17.89 9.85
C GLU A 225 -20.93 17.93 8.88
N GLY A 226 -22.02 17.24 9.25
CA GLY A 226 -23.21 17.10 8.40
C GLY A 226 -23.12 16.03 7.31
N ALA A 227 -22.00 15.29 7.18
CA ALA A 227 -21.93 14.16 6.25
C ALA A 227 -22.97 13.07 6.62
N PRO A 228 -23.69 12.47 5.64
CA PRO A 228 -24.74 11.49 5.91
C PRO A 228 -24.26 10.23 6.65
N CYS A 229 -22.98 9.87 6.50
CA CYS A 229 -22.38 8.75 7.20
C CYS A 229 -22.24 8.99 8.71
N GLY A 230 -22.41 10.23 9.17
CA GLY A 230 -22.20 10.64 10.55
C GLY A 230 -20.85 10.16 11.09
N PHE A 231 -20.85 9.73 12.35
CA PHE A 231 -19.73 9.01 12.97
C PHE A 231 -19.75 7.53 12.54
N SER A 232 -19.46 7.25 11.28
CA SER A 232 -19.51 5.89 10.71
C SER A 232 -18.45 4.90 11.22
N TYR A 233 -17.81 5.17 12.38
CA TYR A 233 -16.85 4.26 13.02
C TYR A 233 -17.39 2.84 13.21
N LYS A 234 -18.72 2.69 13.36
CA LYS A 234 -19.38 1.39 13.49
C LYS A 234 -19.22 0.49 12.25
N THR A 235 -18.99 1.08 11.08
CA THR A 235 -18.67 0.32 9.86
C THR A 235 -17.32 -0.40 9.99
N PHE A 236 -16.44 0.08 10.88
CA PHE A 236 -15.04 -0.33 11.00
C PHE A 236 -14.73 -1.01 12.34
N GLN A 237 -15.76 -1.53 13.02
CA GLN A 237 -15.56 -2.34 14.23
C GLN A 237 -15.00 -3.72 13.89
N GLU A 238 -14.29 -4.32 14.83
CA GLU A 238 -13.78 -5.69 14.67
C GLU A 238 -14.91 -6.66 14.29
N GLY A 239 -14.66 -7.50 13.28
CA GLY A 239 -15.65 -8.42 12.73
C GLY A 239 -16.68 -7.80 11.77
N SER A 240 -16.59 -6.51 11.44
CA SER A 240 -17.53 -5.87 10.50
C SER A 240 -17.34 -6.28 9.04
N ILE A 241 -16.14 -6.73 8.68
CA ILE A 241 -15.74 -7.14 7.33
C ILE A 241 -15.45 -8.66 7.32
N PRO A 242 -16.39 -9.49 6.83
CA PRO A 242 -16.20 -10.94 6.80
C PRO A 242 -14.96 -11.34 5.99
N GLY A 243 -14.16 -12.26 6.54
CA GLY A 243 -12.94 -12.77 5.90
C GLY A 243 -11.68 -11.94 6.14
N TYR A 244 -11.79 -10.80 6.82
CA TYR A 244 -10.67 -9.93 7.14
C TYR A 244 -10.56 -9.70 8.64
N LYS A 245 -9.32 -9.65 9.14
CA LYS A 245 -9.01 -9.26 10.52
C LYS A 245 -8.63 -7.79 10.53
N LEU A 246 -9.14 -7.05 11.51
CA LEU A 246 -8.75 -5.67 11.75
C LEU A 246 -7.44 -5.66 12.57
N ASP A 247 -6.35 -5.17 11.98
CA ASP A 247 -5.07 -5.07 12.67
C ASP A 247 -4.83 -3.70 13.31
N ASP A 248 -5.33 -2.60 12.72
CA ASP A 248 -5.21 -1.23 13.26
C ASP A 248 -6.46 -0.40 12.91
N LEU A 249 -6.86 0.49 13.82
CA LEU A 249 -7.90 1.50 13.62
C LEU A 249 -7.47 2.83 14.24
N GLN A 250 -7.19 3.82 13.39
CA GLN A 250 -6.86 5.17 13.82
C GLN A 250 -8.03 6.12 13.52
N LEU A 251 -8.45 6.85 14.54
CA LEU A 251 -9.48 7.89 14.43
C LEU A 251 -8.85 9.23 14.75
N SER A 252 -8.97 10.17 13.81
CA SER A 252 -8.52 11.55 13.98
C SER A 252 -9.69 12.50 13.77
N GLN A 253 -9.84 13.45 14.69
CA GLN A 253 -10.75 14.56 14.53
C GLN A 253 -9.92 15.80 14.21
N MET A 254 -10.07 16.29 12.97
CA MET A 254 -9.44 17.52 12.53
C MET A 254 -10.42 18.68 12.73
N LYS A 255 -9.92 19.80 13.25
CA LYS A 255 -10.67 21.06 13.40
C LYS A 255 -10.59 21.89 12.14
#